data_AF-A0A1I4GQ16-F1
#
_entry.id   AF-A0A1I4GQ16-F1
#
_cell.length_a   1.000
_cell.length_b   1.000
_cell.length_c   1.000
_cell.angle_alpha   90.00
_cell.angle_beta   90.00
_cell.angle_gamma   90.00
#
_symmetry.space_group_name_H-M   'P 1'
#
loop_
_entity.id
_entity.type
_entity.pdbx_description
1 polymer ?
#
loop_
_entity_poly.entity_id
_entity_poly.type
_entity_poly.pdbx_seq_one_letter_code
_entity_poly.pdbx_strand_id
1 'polypeptide(L)' 'MAEIEINVLVGQCLDRRIDCLELMCKEVAAWQQRRNHLDAKINWQFTTQDARVKLRRLYPQIEVC' A
#
# COMPACT_ATOMS: atom_id res chain seq x y z
N MET A 1 6.02 -3.57 0.85
CA MET A 1 6.04 -2.20 0.30
C MET A 1 4.80 -1.94 -0.54
N ALA A 2 4.53 -2.77 -1.57
CA ALA A 2 3.28 -2.71 -2.35
C ALA A 2 2.00 -2.82 -1.51
N GLU A 3 1.97 -3.70 -0.50
CA GLU A 3 0.80 -3.89 0.37
C GLU A 3 0.37 -2.64 1.15
N ILE A 4 1.31 -1.82 1.62
CA ILE A 4 1.00 -0.58 2.36
C ILE A 4 0.39 0.45 1.41
N GLU A 5 0.96 0.58 0.22
CA GLU A 5 0.44 1.46 -0.82
C GLU A 5 -0.97 1.04 -1.27
N ILE A 6 -1.21 -0.27 -1.41
CA ILE A 6 -2.53 -0.84 -1.71
C ILE A 6 -3.52 -0.55 -0.57
N ASN A 7 -3.12 -0.71 0.68
CA ASN A 7 -4.02 -0.45 1.81
C ASN A 7 -4.44 1.03 1.87
N VAL A 8 -3.51 1.94 1.61
CA VAL A 8 -3.83 3.38 1.54
C VAL A 8 -4.68 3.71 0.30
N LEU A 9 -4.43 3.09 -0.85
CA LEU A 9 -5.31 3.21 -2.02
C LEU A 9 -6.73 2.75 -1.68
N VAL A 10 -6.86 1.62 -0.99
CA VAL A 10 -8.15 1.09 -0.56
C VAL A 10 -8.86 2.08 0.36
N GLY A 11 -8.19 2.53 1.42
CA GLY A 11 -8.80 3.46 2.38
C GLY A 11 -9.06 4.88 1.85
N GLN A 12 -8.33 5.36 0.85
CA GLN A 12 -8.47 6.73 0.34
C GLN A 12 -9.27 6.84 -0.96
N CYS A 13 -9.28 5.81 -1.79
CA CYS A 13 -9.87 5.85 -3.13
C CYS A 13 -10.97 4.79 -3.31
N LEU A 14 -10.79 3.60 -2.72
CA LEU A 14 -11.70 2.46 -2.93
C LEU A 14 -12.59 2.14 -1.71
N ASP A 15 -12.71 3.05 -0.74
CA ASP A 15 -13.59 2.90 0.45
C ASP A 15 -15.09 3.02 0.11
N ARG A 16 -15.41 3.14 -1.18
CA ARG A 16 -16.77 3.21 -1.70
C ARG A 16 -16.95 2.21 -2.83
N ARG A 17 -18.20 1.75 -3.00
CA ARG A 17 -18.58 0.94 -4.15
C ARG A 17 -18.52 1.78 -5.42
N ILE A 18 -17.82 1.28 -6.43
CA ILE A 18 -17.72 1.88 -7.76
C ILE A 18 -18.27 0.87 -8.76
N ASP A 19 -19.40 1.19 -9.38
CA ASP A 19 -20.13 0.24 -10.23
C ASP A 19 -19.54 0.09 -11.64
N CYS A 20 -18.64 0.98 -12.06
CA CYS A 20 -18.02 0.95 -13.38
C CYS A 20 -16.49 0.87 -13.29
N LEU A 21 -15.91 -0.11 -13.97
CA LEU A 21 -14.47 -0.34 -14.03
C LEU A 21 -13.72 0.85 -14.65
N GLU A 22 -14.29 1.52 -15.66
CA GLU A 22 -13.69 2.72 -16.25
C GLU A 22 -13.60 3.88 -15.25
N LEU A 23 -14.64 4.05 -14.41
CA LEU A 23 -14.64 5.07 -13.37
C LEU A 23 -13.59 4.74 -12.31
N MET A 24 -13.50 3.47 -11.90
CA MET A 24 -12.49 2.99 -10.96
C MET A 24 -11.07 3.27 -11.49
N CYS A 25 -10.77 2.93 -12.75
CA CYS A 25 -9.46 3.18 -13.33
C CYS A 25 -9.10 4.68 -13.37
N LYS A 26 -10.07 5.55 -13.69
CA LYS A 26 -9.86 7.01 -13.68
C LYS A 26 -9.57 7.54 -12.28
N GLU A 27 -10.32 7.08 -11.28
CA GLU A 27 -10.13 7.47 -9.87
C GLU A 27 -8.76 7.02 -9.34
N VAL A 28 -8.37 5.78 -9.62
CA VAL A 28 -7.05 5.24 -9.24
C VAL A 28 -5.92 6.03 -9.91
N ALA A 29 -6.05 6.34 -11.20
CA ALA A 29 -5.04 7.13 -11.92
C ALA A 29 -4.92 8.56 -11.39
N ALA A 30 -6.04 9.22 -11.11
CA ALA A 30 -6.07 10.55 -10.52
C ALA A 30 -5.47 10.56 -9.09
N TRP A 31 -5.79 9.55 -8.29
CA TRP A 31 -5.22 9.38 -6.97
C TRP A 31 -3.70 9.14 -7.04
N GLN A 32 -3.23 8.29 -7.97
CA GLN A 32 -1.81 8.02 -8.15
C GLN A 32 -1.04 9.26 -8.59
N GLN A 33 -1.58 10.05 -9.52
CA GLN A 33 -0.99 11.34 -9.93
C GLN A 33 -0.89 12.31 -8.77
N ARG A 34 -1.97 12.44 -7.97
CA ARG A 34 -1.97 13.29 -6.77
C ARG A 34 -0.89 12.84 -5.77
N ARG A 35 -0.79 11.53 -5.52
CA ARG A 35 0.18 10.98 -4.57
C ARG A 35 1.63 11.18 -5.01
N ASN A 36 1.88 10.99 -6.31
CA ASN A 36 3.19 11.24 -6.93
C ASN A 36 3.55 12.73 -6.86
N HIS A 37 2.58 13.64 -7.06
CA HIS A 37 2.82 15.09 -6.97
C HIS A 37 3.08 15.56 -5.54
N LEU A 38 2.43 14.94 -4.55
CA LEU A 38 2.64 15.24 -3.14
C LEU A 38 3.97 14.70 -2.60
N ASP A 39 4.76 14.01 -3.43
CA ASP A 39 6.00 13.31 -3.07
C ASP A 39 5.82 12.54 -1.74
N ALA A 40 4.65 11.90 -1.59
CA ALA A 40 4.17 11.33 -0.34
C ALA A 40 5.02 10.11 0.02
N LYS A 41 6.18 10.36 0.63
CA LYS A 41 7.11 9.33 1.07
C LYS A 41 6.51 8.65 2.29
N ILE A 42 6.37 7.33 2.22
CA ILE A 42 6.14 6.53 3.42
C ILE A 42 7.34 6.79 4.34
N ASN A 43 7.08 7.39 5.50
CA ASN A 43 8.10 7.58 6.53
C ASN A 43 8.30 6.25 7.27
N TRP A 44 9.24 5.45 6.77
CA TRP A 44 9.58 4.16 7.35
C TRP A 44 10.27 4.36 8.70
N GLN A 45 9.61 3.96 9.79
CA GLN A 45 10.22 4.03 11.13
C GLN A 45 11.26 2.93 11.37
N PHE A 46 11.26 1.88 10.55
CA PHE A 46 12.17 0.75 10.65
C PHE A 46 12.67 0.37 9.27
N THR A 47 13.93 -0.07 9.17
CA THR A 47 14.43 -0.71 7.96
C THR A 47 13.71 -2.04 7.74
N THR A 48 13.71 -2.58 6.52
CA THR A 48 13.13 -3.90 6.23
C THR A 48 13.73 -5.00 7.13
N GLN A 49 15.01 -4.87 7.46
CA GLN A 49 15.71 -5.80 8.36
C GLN A 49 15.15 -5.70 9.79
N ASP A 50 15.04 -4.49 10.33
CA ASP A 50 14.53 -4.23 11.68
C ASP A 50 13.04 -4.63 11.82
N ALA A 51 12.25 -4.38 10.78
CA ALA A 51 10.85 -4.76 10.73
C ALA A 51 10.68 -6.29 10.80
N ARG A 52 11.53 -7.07 10.12
CA ARG A 52 11.50 -8.55 10.20
C ARG A 52 11.82 -9.07 11.60
N VAL A 53 12.67 -8.38 12.35
CA VAL A 53 12.99 -8.73 13.74
C VAL A 53 11.83 -8.35 14.68
N LYS A 54 11.35 -7.11 14.60
CA LYS A 54 10.27 -6.62 15.48
C LYS A 54 8.92 -7.27 15.23
N LEU A 55 8.60 -7.54 13.96
CA LEU A 55 7.32 -8.12 13.54
C LEU A 55 7.43 -9.61 13.24
N ARG A 56 8.43 -10.29 13.79
CA ARG A 56 8.70 -11.72 13.55
C ARG A 56 7.46 -12.61 13.74
N ARG A 57 6.53 -12.25 14.62
CA ARG A 57 5.27 -12.97 14.85
C ARG A 57 4.29 -12.91 13.67
N LEU A 58 4.35 -11.86 12.85
CA LEU A 58 3.45 -11.65 11.72
C LEU A 58 3.95 -12.32 10.43
N TYR A 59 5.23 -12.66 10.36
CA TYR A 59 5.81 -13.31 9.20
C TYR A 59 5.84 -14.83 9.40
N PRO A 60 5.35 -15.62 8.43
CA PRO A 60 5.51 -17.07 8.48
C PRO A 60 7.00 -17.41 8.47
N GLN A 61 7.39 -18.42 9.26
CA GLN A 61 8.74 -18.97 9.16
C GLN A 61 8.85 -19.63 7.78
N ILE A 62 9.55 -18.97 6.87
CA ILE A 62 9.84 -19.52 5.55
C ILE A 62 10.81 -20.68 5.80
N GLU A 63 10.29 -21.90 5.88
CA GLU A 63 11.10 -23.11 5.78
C GLU A 63 11.64 -23.16 4.35
N VAL A 64 12.95 -22.96 4.23
CA VAL A 64 13.66 -23.18 2.98
C VAL A 64 14.01 -24.66 2.98
N CYS A 65 13.33 -25.43 2.13
CA CYS A 65 13.68 -26.82 1.84
C CYS A 65 15.03 -26.91 1.11
#